data_AF-A0A7C3YAV0-F1
#
_entry.id   AF-A0A7C3YAV0-F1
#
_cell.length_a   1.000
_cell.length_b   1.000
_cell.length_c   1.000
_cell.angle_alpha   90.00
_cell.angle_beta   90.00
_cell.angle_gamma   90.00
#
_symmetry.space_group_name_H-M   'P 1'
#
loop_
_entity.id
_entity.type
_entity.pdbx_description
1 polymer ?
#
loop_
_entity_poly.entity_id
_entity_poly.type
_entity_poly.pdbx_seq_one_letter_code
_entity_poly.pdbx_strand_id
1 'polypeptide(L)'
;MKARGVKARRIVGLLLGGIGLLLIIVSAYYFHRLMFILGLRSSAYLDVYASSVVAPMLIGVLIVANGIFVASYRRRAAIPLYVLGDAAWIYFVTTVQRLMIGGVLEIEQYFLPSIIFFASVILLLIGALVNSTG
;
A
#
# COMPACT_ATOMS: atom_id res chain seq x y z
N MET A 1 3.45 -3.46 33.92
CA MET A 1 3.79 -2.60 32.75
C MET A 1 3.66 -3.30 31.38
N LYS A 2 4.04 -4.58 31.20
CA LYS A 2 3.92 -5.32 29.92
C LYS A 2 2.52 -5.28 29.27
N ALA A 3 1.44 -5.40 30.04
CA ALA A 3 0.07 -5.41 29.52
C ALA A 3 -0.39 -4.08 28.89
N ARG A 4 0.11 -2.92 29.35
CA ARG A 4 -0.22 -1.61 28.76
C ARG A 4 0.39 -1.44 27.37
N GLY A 5 1.62 -1.91 27.17
CA GLY A 5 2.31 -1.86 25.87
C GLY A 5 1.64 -2.73 24.80
N VAL A 6 1.09 -3.89 25.18
CA VAL A 6 0.35 -4.75 24.25
C VAL A 6 -0.97 -4.11 23.82
N LYS A 7 -1.74 -3.53 24.77
CA LYS A 7 -2.99 -2.83 24.45
C LYS A 7 -2.76 -1.60 23.57
N ALA A 8 -1.74 -0.79 23.87
CA ALA A 8 -1.41 0.40 23.08
C ALA A 8 -1.07 0.05 21.63
N ARG A 9 -0.21 -0.95 21.40
CA ARG A 9 0.14 -1.41 20.04
C ARG A 9 -1.07 -1.89 19.25
N ARG A 10 -1.97 -2.63 19.90
CA ARG A 10 -3.20 -3.11 19.26
C ARG A 10 -4.11 -1.96 18.84
N ILE A 11 -4.26 -0.93 19.67
CA ILE A 11 -5.04 0.26 19.34
C ILE A 11 -4.40 1.00 18.17
N VAL A 12 -3.08 1.24 18.20
CA VAL A 12 -2.36 1.91 17.10
C VAL A 12 -2.51 1.13 15.79
N GLY A 13 -2.34 -0.19 15.83
CA GLY A 13 -2.52 -1.02 14.64
C GLY A 13 -3.95 -0.98 14.08
N LEU A 14 -4.96 -0.95 14.93
CA LEU A 14 -6.35 -0.79 14.52
C LEU A 14 -6.64 0.60 13.92
N LEU A 15 -6.10 1.67 14.52
CA LEU A 15 -6.24 3.02 13.99
C LEU A 15 -5.58 3.15 12.62
N LEU A 16 -4.36 2.62 12.46
CA LEU A 16 -3.67 2.56 11.18
C LEU A 16 -4.50 1.77 10.15
N GLY A 17 -4.96 0.58 10.52
CA GLY A 17 -5.84 -0.22 9.65
C GLY A 17 -7.10 0.52 9.22
N GLY A 18 -7.73 1.26 10.14
CA GLY A 18 -8.89 2.11 9.84
C GLY A 18 -8.57 3.21 8.83
N ILE A 19 -7.44 3.91 8.98
CA ILE A 19 -6.98 4.95 8.03
C ILE A 19 -6.74 4.33 6.64
N GLY A 20 -6.08 3.18 6.58
CA GLY A 20 -5.83 2.49 5.32
C GLY A 20 -7.12 2.04 4.63
N LEU A 21 -8.09 1.53 5.38
CA LEU A 21 -9.41 1.18 4.87
C LEU A 21 -10.17 2.40 4.35
N LEU A 22 -10.12 3.54 5.05
CA LEU A 22 -10.73 4.77 4.57
C LEU A 22 -10.14 5.23 3.24
N LEU A 23 -8.82 5.13 3.06
CA LEU A 23 -8.18 5.44 1.78
C LEU A 23 -8.67 4.52 0.66
N ILE A 24 -8.80 3.22 0.93
CA ILE A 24 -9.32 2.25 -0.06
C ILE A 24 -10.78 2.58 -0.42
N ILE A 25 -11.61 2.91 0.56
CA ILE A 25 -13.02 3.29 0.33
C ILE A 25 -13.10 4.56 -0.52
N VAL A 26 -12.30 5.57 -0.19
CA VAL A 26 -12.24 6.84 -0.95
C VAL A 26 -11.77 6.58 -2.38
N SER A 27 -10.73 5.77 -2.57
CA SER A 27 -10.29 5.35 -3.92
C SER A 27 -11.37 4.63 -4.70
N ALA A 28 -12.11 3.71 -4.07
CA ALA A 28 -13.21 3.00 -4.70
C ALA A 28 -14.35 3.95 -5.11
N TYR A 29 -14.66 4.94 -4.28
CA TYR A 29 -15.61 6.01 -4.60
C TYR A 29 -15.15 6.82 -5.83
N TYR A 30 -13.88 7.26 -5.87
CA TYR A 30 -13.35 8.00 -7.02
C TYR A 30 -13.28 7.14 -8.28
N PHE A 31 -12.91 5.87 -8.16
CA PHE A 31 -12.96 4.91 -9.27
C PHE A 31 -14.37 4.85 -9.87
N HIS A 32 -15.38 4.67 -9.00
CA HIS A 32 -16.76 4.59 -9.44
C HIS A 32 -17.21 5.90 -10.12
N ARG A 33 -16.91 7.04 -9.51
CA ARG A 33 -17.26 8.35 -10.05
C ARG A 33 -16.60 8.63 -11.40
N LEU A 34 -15.31 8.33 -11.56
CA LEU A 34 -14.58 8.59 -12.80
C LEU A 34 -15.06 7.67 -13.92
N MET A 35 -15.21 6.38 -13.66
CA MET A 35 -15.48 5.37 -14.70
C MET A 35 -16.95 5.27 -15.12
N PHE A 36 -17.88 5.47 -14.18
CA PHE A 36 -19.31 5.23 -14.41
C PHE A 36 -20.16 6.49 -14.42
N ILE A 37 -19.84 7.50 -13.60
CA ILE A 37 -20.62 8.75 -13.55
C ILE A 37 -20.13 9.73 -14.60
N LEU A 38 -18.81 9.98 -14.64
CA LEU A 38 -18.21 10.95 -15.55
C LEU A 38 -17.78 10.34 -16.89
N GLY A 39 -17.71 9.00 -16.99
CA GLY A 39 -17.36 8.30 -18.22
C GLY A 39 -15.92 8.56 -18.70
N LEU A 40 -15.01 8.94 -17.80
CA LEU A 40 -13.63 9.32 -18.11
C LEU A 40 -12.79 8.07 -18.35
N ARG A 41 -12.84 7.54 -19.57
CA ARG A 41 -12.10 6.34 -20.01
C ARG A 41 -10.90 6.63 -20.90
N SER A 42 -10.71 7.90 -21.25
CA SER A 42 -9.60 8.34 -22.10
C SER A 42 -8.29 8.43 -21.30
N SER A 43 -7.17 8.18 -21.97
CA SER A 43 -5.81 8.41 -21.44
C SER A 43 -5.60 9.86 -20.98
N ALA A 44 -6.40 10.80 -21.48
CA ALA A 44 -6.40 12.20 -21.07
C ALA A 44 -6.70 12.44 -19.57
N TYR A 45 -7.20 11.43 -18.84
CA TYR A 45 -7.54 11.53 -17.41
C TYR A 45 -6.69 10.61 -16.53
N LEU A 46 -5.59 10.07 -17.06
CA LEU A 46 -4.69 9.17 -16.33
C LEU A 46 -4.06 9.83 -15.11
N ASP A 47 -3.81 11.13 -15.16
CA ASP A 47 -3.29 11.93 -14.04
C ASP A 47 -4.26 11.96 -12.85
N VAL A 48 -5.54 12.25 -13.11
CA VAL A 48 -6.62 12.27 -12.13
C VAL A 48 -6.85 10.87 -11.58
N TYR A 49 -6.86 9.87 -12.46
CA TYR A 49 -7.02 8.47 -12.06
C TYR A 49 -5.85 7.97 -11.20
N ALA A 50 -4.61 8.28 -11.56
CA ALA A 50 -3.42 7.89 -10.81
C ALA A 50 -3.39 8.52 -9.42
N SER A 51 -3.72 9.80 -9.32
CA SER A 51 -3.70 10.57 -8.06
C SER A 51 -4.90 10.30 -7.15
N SER A 52 -6.08 10.06 -7.71
CA SER A 52 -7.33 9.93 -6.94
C SER A 52 -7.73 8.48 -6.66
N VAL A 53 -7.22 7.52 -7.44
CA VAL A 53 -7.59 6.10 -7.34
C VAL A 53 -6.38 5.25 -7.02
N VAL A 54 -5.43 5.16 -7.95
CA VAL A 54 -4.36 4.15 -7.90
C VAL A 54 -3.43 4.38 -6.71
N ALA A 55 -2.83 5.56 -6.59
CA ALA A 55 -1.88 5.83 -5.52
C ALA A 55 -2.54 5.73 -4.12
N PRO A 56 -3.71 6.36 -3.84
CA PRO A 56 -4.32 6.24 -2.53
C PRO A 56 -4.79 4.80 -2.21
N MET A 57 -5.18 4.02 -3.23
CA MET A 57 -5.57 2.62 -3.04
C MET A 57 -4.37 1.76 -2.64
N LEU A 58 -3.26 1.88 -3.37
CA LEU A 58 -2.04 1.11 -3.08
C LEU A 58 -1.41 1.52 -1.74
N ILE A 59 -1.44 2.81 -1.39
CA ILE A 59 -1.00 3.28 -0.07
C ILE A 59 -1.95 2.80 1.03
N GLY A 60 -3.27 2.81 0.78
CA GLY A 60 -4.26 2.28 1.70
C GLY A 60 -4.01 0.81 2.03
N VAL A 61 -3.73 -0.02 1.02
CA VAL A 61 -3.35 -1.43 1.21
C VAL A 61 -2.10 -1.58 2.08
N LEU A 62 -1.06 -0.78 1.80
CA LEU A 62 0.18 -0.81 2.59
C LEU A 62 -0.08 -0.43 4.06
N ILE A 63 -0.87 0.62 4.30
CA ILE A 63 -1.22 1.07 5.65
C ILE A 63 -2.04 0.01 6.39
N VAL A 64 -2.97 -0.69 5.72
CA VAL A 64 -3.70 -1.81 6.32
C VAL A 64 -2.75 -2.93 6.72
N ALA A 65 -1.84 -3.33 5.82
CA ALA A 65 -0.85 -4.37 6.10
C ALA A 65 0.03 -4.00 7.31
N ASN A 66 0.49 -2.75 7.37
CA ASN A 66 1.28 -2.24 8.50
C ASN A 66 0.47 -2.12 9.80
N GLY A 67 -0.81 -1.77 9.73
CA GLY A 67 -1.70 -1.79 10.89
C GLY A 67 -1.81 -3.20 11.49
N ILE A 68 -1.96 -4.22 10.64
CA ILE A 68 -1.99 -5.64 11.06
C ILE A 68 -0.64 -6.03 11.68
N PHE A 69 0.47 -5.64 11.07
CA PHE A 69 1.80 -5.91 11.61
C PHE A 69 1.99 -5.29 13.00
N VAL A 70 1.71 -3.99 13.15
CA VAL A 70 1.85 -3.28 14.44
C VAL A 70 0.97 -3.92 15.53
N ALA A 71 -0.24 -4.35 15.18
CA ALA A 71 -1.15 -5.02 16.12
C ALA A 71 -0.66 -6.42 16.54
N SER A 72 0.04 -7.14 15.65
CA SER A 72 0.47 -8.53 15.84
C SER A 72 1.98 -8.70 16.10
N TYR A 73 2.70 -7.59 16.25
CA TYR A 73 4.15 -7.56 16.35
C TYR A 73 4.69 -8.27 17.61
N ARG A 74 5.55 -9.27 17.38
CA ARG A 74 6.21 -10.11 18.40
C ARG A 74 7.73 -10.04 18.32
N ARG A 75 8.34 -10.01 17.13
CA ARG A 75 9.80 -10.21 16.95
C ARG A 75 10.50 -9.06 16.24
N ARG A 76 11.57 -8.53 16.86
CA ARG A 76 12.42 -7.46 16.31
C ARG A 76 13.07 -7.80 14.98
N ALA A 77 13.41 -9.08 14.76
CA ALA A 77 14.02 -9.54 13.52
C ALA A 77 13.11 -9.36 12.29
N ALA A 78 11.80 -9.21 12.46
CA ALA A 78 10.88 -8.92 11.36
C ALA A 78 10.93 -7.44 10.92
N ILE A 79 11.34 -6.51 11.79
CA ILE A 79 11.28 -5.06 11.49
C ILE A 79 12.03 -4.69 10.20
N PRO A 80 13.29 -5.12 9.98
CA PRO A 80 14.02 -4.73 8.76
C PRO A 80 13.31 -5.21 7.49
N LEU A 81 12.67 -6.38 7.52
CA LEU A 81 11.94 -6.92 6.38
C LEU A 81 10.71 -6.06 6.04
N TYR A 82 9.97 -5.62 7.06
CA TYR A 82 8.86 -4.68 6.87
C TYR A 82 9.32 -3.33 6.36
N VAL A 83 10.39 -2.76 6.94
CA VAL A 83 10.92 -1.45 6.50
C VAL A 83 11.40 -1.49 5.05
N LEU A 84 12.13 -2.53 4.66
CA LEU A 84 12.59 -2.69 3.27
C LEU A 84 11.42 -2.97 2.32
N GLY A 85 10.47 -3.79 2.74
CA GLY A 85 9.24 -4.04 2.00
C GLY A 85 8.43 -2.76 1.75
N ASP A 86 8.21 -1.97 2.80
CA ASP A 86 7.52 -0.69 2.74
C ASP A 86 8.23 0.30 1.81
N ALA A 87 9.56 0.42 1.94
CA ALA A 87 10.35 1.30 1.08
C ALA A 87 10.23 0.92 -0.40
N ALA A 88 10.31 -0.38 -0.71
CA ALA A 88 10.11 -0.89 -2.06
C ALA A 88 8.67 -0.66 -2.56
N TRP A 89 7.66 -0.83 -1.71
CA TRP A 89 6.26 -0.56 -2.06
C TRP A 89 6.04 0.92 -2.39
N ILE A 90 6.56 1.83 -1.55
CA ILE A 90 6.44 3.28 -1.76
C ILE A 90 7.17 3.70 -3.04
N TYR A 91 8.35 3.14 -3.29
CA TYR A 91 9.06 3.37 -4.55
C TYR A 91 8.24 2.91 -5.76
N PHE A 92 7.62 1.72 -5.67
CA PHE A 92 6.71 1.23 -6.71
C PHE A 92 5.54 2.19 -6.95
N VAL A 93 4.81 2.56 -5.89
CA VAL A 93 3.64 3.46 -6.00
C VAL A 93 4.02 4.79 -6.62
N THR A 94 5.10 5.40 -6.15
CA THR A 94 5.56 6.71 -6.66
C THR A 94 6.01 6.62 -8.12
N THR A 95 6.66 5.52 -8.51
CA THR A 95 7.09 5.32 -9.90
C THR A 95 5.90 5.07 -10.82
N VAL A 96 4.96 4.19 -10.45
CA VAL A 96 3.73 3.96 -11.21
C VAL A 96 2.93 5.25 -11.34
N GLN A 97 2.76 6.01 -10.26
CA GLN A 97 2.06 7.28 -10.30
C GLN A 97 2.70 8.25 -11.29
N ARG A 98 4.04 8.37 -11.29
CA ARG A 98 4.77 9.23 -12.24
C ARG A 98 4.60 8.79 -13.68
N LEU A 99 4.68 7.49 -13.96
CA LEU A 99 4.48 6.94 -15.31
C LEU A 99 3.07 7.25 -15.82
N MET A 100 2.06 7.03 -14.98
CA MET A 100 0.67 7.32 -15.34
C MET A 100 0.40 8.81 -15.55
N ILE A 101 0.93 9.68 -14.68
CA ILE A 101 0.83 11.15 -14.87
C ILE A 101 1.56 11.58 -16.15
N GLY A 102 2.68 10.93 -16.48
CA GLY A 102 3.41 11.15 -17.73
C GLY A 102 2.70 10.60 -18.97
N GLY A 103 1.53 9.96 -18.84
CA GLY A 103 0.80 9.36 -19.95
C GLY A 103 1.50 8.15 -20.57
N VAL A 104 2.45 7.53 -19.87
CA VAL A 104 3.22 6.38 -20.35
C VAL A 104 2.34 5.14 -20.31
N LEU A 105 2.13 4.51 -21.45
CA LEU A 105 1.26 3.35 -21.63
C LEU A 105 2.03 2.09 -22.08
N GLU A 106 3.31 2.25 -22.42
CA GLU A 106 4.22 1.18 -22.81
C GLU A 106 4.48 0.25 -21.64
N ILE A 107 4.12 -1.02 -21.80
CA ILE A 107 4.20 -2.04 -20.74
C ILE A 107 5.64 -2.26 -20.25
N GLU A 108 6.62 -2.05 -21.13
CA GLU A 108 8.05 -2.18 -20.85
C GLU A 108 8.50 -1.25 -19.72
N GLN A 109 7.91 -0.05 -19.63
CA GLN A 109 8.22 0.94 -18.60
C GLN A 109 7.70 0.52 -17.21
N TYR A 110 6.72 -0.38 -17.16
CA TYR A 110 6.15 -0.91 -15.92
C TYR A 110 6.84 -2.20 -15.44
N PHE A 111 7.76 -2.76 -16.22
CA PHE A 111 8.43 -4.02 -15.87
C PHE A 111 9.24 -3.93 -14.58
N LEU A 112 10.16 -2.95 -14.49
CA LEU A 112 10.99 -2.76 -13.30
C LEU A 112 10.15 -2.41 -12.05
N PRO A 113 9.19 -1.46 -12.10
CA PRO A 113 8.27 -1.22 -10.99
C PRO A 113 7.54 -2.49 -10.53
N SER A 114 7.09 -3.32 -11.46
CA SER A 114 6.39 -4.57 -11.13
C SER A 114 7.30 -5.56 -10.38
N ILE A 115 8.57 -5.69 -10.79
CA ILE A 115 9.55 -6.51 -10.06
C ILE A 115 9.74 -5.98 -8.63
N ILE A 116 9.85 -4.66 -8.47
CA ILE A 116 10.02 -4.03 -7.15
C ILE A 116 8.78 -4.26 -6.27
N PHE A 117 7.59 -4.22 -6.85
CA PHE A 117 6.35 -4.58 -6.15
C PHE A 117 6.37 -6.03 -5.66
N PHE A 118 6.74 -6.99 -6.51
CA PHE A 118 6.84 -8.39 -6.08
C PHE A 118 7.91 -8.59 -5.00
N ALA A 119 9.08 -7.95 -5.13
CA ALA A 119 10.11 -7.99 -4.10
C ALA A 119 9.61 -7.42 -2.77
N SER A 120 8.88 -6.31 -2.81
CA SER A 120 8.22 -5.73 -1.64
C SER A 120 7.26 -6.71 -0.97
N VAL A 121 6.34 -7.30 -1.73
CA VAL A 121 5.37 -8.29 -1.23
C VAL A 121 6.09 -9.48 -0.60
N ILE A 122 7.14 -10.00 -1.25
CA ILE A 122 7.94 -11.12 -0.72
C ILE A 122 8.58 -10.74 0.62
N LEU A 123 9.20 -9.56 0.71
CA LEU A 123 9.82 -9.10 1.97
C LEU A 123 8.79 -8.97 3.09
N LEU A 124 7.61 -8.40 2.80
CA LEU A 124 6.52 -8.28 3.77
C LEU A 124 6.01 -9.65 4.23
N LEU A 125 5.84 -10.60 3.31
CA LEU A 125 5.40 -11.97 3.61
C LEU A 125 6.43 -12.72 4.46
N ILE A 126 7.72 -12.65 4.10
CA ILE A 126 8.80 -13.23 4.90
C ILE A 126 8.82 -12.57 6.28
N GLY A 127 8.67 -11.25 6.36
CA GLY A 127 8.54 -10.51 7.61
C GLY A 127 7.40 -11.03 8.48
N ALA A 128 6.22 -11.27 7.87
CA ALA A 128 5.06 -11.85 8.55
C ALA A 128 5.35 -13.26 9.08
N LEU A 129 6.00 -14.12 8.30
CA LEU A 129 6.39 -15.49 8.70
C LEU A 129 7.41 -15.47 9.84
N VAL A 130 8.42 -14.60 9.77
CA VAL A 130 9.41 -14.43 10.85
C VAL A 130 8.74 -13.95 12.13
N ASN A 131 7.71 -13.10 12.02
CA ASN A 131 6.93 -12.61 13.14
C ASN A 131 5.99 -13.67 13.75
N SER A 132 5.46 -14.60 12.94
CA SER A 132 4.49 -15.63 13.39
C SER A 132 5.12 -16.89 13.98
N THR A 133 6.34 -17.25 13.57
CA THR A 133 7.04 -18.49 13.95
C THR A 133 7.67 -18.45 15.35
N GLY A 134 7.00 -17.78 16.31
CA GLY A 134 7.44 -17.60 17.69
C GLY A 134 6.35 -17.23 18.68
#